data_AF-A0A2E4DEZ3-F1
#
_entry.id   AF-A0A2E4DEZ3-F1
#
_cell.length_a   1.000
_cell.length_b   1.000
_cell.length_c   1.000
_cell.angle_alpha   90.00
_cell.angle_beta   90.00
_cell.angle_gamma   90.00
#
_symmetry.space_group_name_H-M   'P 1'
#
loop_
_entity.id
_entity.type
_entity.pdbx_description
1 polymer ?
#
loop_
_entity_poly.entity_id
_entity_poly.type
_entity_poly.pdbx_seq_one_letter_code
_entity_poly.pdbx_strand_id
1 'polypeptide(L)'
;MKQKDIPLKTKRFYKVKNPKKNFLCALCSAPRSMKYSKQLGAMNYLQIILISSALTLSLFNIIGPKVIFSVFVVWAVFEIVNKLLYRKEIPCPYCGFDATWYRRDVKKANQLVKEFWAKNYPELVSPKLDETILDESQNIPPEQLETAEAPSQTAVN
;
A
#
# COMPACT_ATOMS: atom_id res chain seq x y z
N MET A 1 -22.04 -20.51 9.85
CA MET A 1 -20.94 -19.52 9.72
C MET A 1 -21.32 -18.56 8.60
N LYS A 2 -21.39 -17.23 8.84
CA LYS A 2 -21.71 -16.27 7.77
C LYS A 2 -20.49 -16.13 6.85
N GLN A 3 -20.65 -16.40 5.56
CA GLN A 3 -19.60 -16.11 4.57
C GLN A 3 -19.33 -14.60 4.57
N LYS A 4 -18.06 -14.23 4.59
CA LYS A 4 -17.65 -12.82 4.55
C LYS A 4 -17.63 -12.38 3.08
N ASP A 5 -18.60 -11.56 2.68
CA ASP A 5 -18.67 -11.07 1.31
C ASP A 5 -17.42 -10.24 0.96
N ILE A 6 -16.78 -10.58 -0.16
CA ILE A 6 -15.63 -9.84 -0.67
C ILE A 6 -16.15 -8.48 -1.17
N PRO A 7 -15.60 -7.35 -0.69
CA PRO A 7 -16.07 -6.01 -1.07
C PRO A 7 -15.96 -5.74 -2.58
N LEU A 8 -15.05 -6.44 -3.27
CA LEU A 8 -14.88 -6.38 -4.72
C LEU A 8 -16.13 -6.90 -5.48
N LYS A 9 -16.83 -7.91 -4.94
CA LYS A 9 -18.04 -8.47 -5.56
C LYS A 9 -19.25 -7.55 -5.40
N THR A 10 -19.39 -6.95 -4.22
CA THR A 10 -20.56 -6.12 -3.89
C THR A 10 -20.45 -4.68 -4.40
N LYS A 11 -19.26 -4.26 -4.89
CA LYS A 11 -18.94 -2.87 -5.29
C LYS A 11 -19.23 -1.83 -4.19
N ARG A 12 -19.34 -2.27 -2.93
CA ARG A 12 -19.54 -1.41 -1.76
C ARG A 12 -18.18 -0.93 -1.26
N PHE A 13 -17.72 0.19 -1.81
CA PHE A 13 -16.45 0.80 -1.44
C PHE A 13 -16.63 1.81 -0.31
N TYR A 14 -15.70 1.82 0.65
CA TYR A 14 -15.72 2.80 1.74
C TYR A 14 -15.33 4.19 1.21
N LYS A 15 -16.16 5.20 1.50
CA LYS A 15 -15.91 6.60 1.14
C LYS A 15 -15.30 7.34 2.33
N VAL A 16 -14.05 7.76 2.20
CA VAL A 16 -13.37 8.56 3.23
C VAL A 16 -13.92 9.99 3.22
N LYS A 17 -14.16 10.56 4.40
CA LYS A 17 -14.56 11.96 4.55
C LYS A 17 -13.37 12.88 4.25
N ASN A 18 -13.58 13.87 3.38
CA ASN A 18 -12.58 14.87 2.98
C ASN A 18 -11.27 14.27 2.41
N PRO A 19 -11.34 13.51 1.31
CA PRO A 19 -10.15 12.91 0.71
C PRO A 19 -9.25 13.99 0.10
N LYS A 20 -7.94 13.88 0.30
CA LYS A 20 -6.96 14.78 -0.32
C LYS A 20 -6.61 14.36 -1.74
N LYS A 21 -6.67 13.05 -2.02
CA LYS A 21 -6.41 12.46 -3.34
C LYS A 21 -7.35 11.29 -3.57
N ASN A 22 -7.86 11.18 -4.79
CA ASN A 22 -8.65 10.05 -5.27
C ASN A 22 -7.87 9.38 -6.41
N PHE A 23 -7.83 8.05 -6.43
CA PHE A 23 -7.15 7.27 -7.48
C PHE A 23 -7.74 5.86 -7.53
N LEU A 24 -7.46 5.13 -8.62
CA LEU A 24 -7.87 3.75 -8.77
C LEU A 24 -6.71 2.81 -8.44
N CYS A 25 -7.02 1.66 -7.85
CA CYS A 25 -6.03 0.60 -7.68
C CYS A 25 -5.59 0.04 -9.05
N ALA A 26 -4.30 -0.05 -9.32
CA ALA A 26 -3.81 -0.64 -10.58
C ALA A 26 -4.17 -2.13 -10.75
N LEU A 27 -4.26 -2.90 -9.67
CA LEU A 27 -4.55 -4.34 -9.73
C LEU A 27 -6.05 -4.66 -9.81
N CYS A 28 -6.86 -4.15 -8.87
CA CYS A 28 -8.29 -4.48 -8.79
C CYS A 28 -9.24 -3.37 -9.28
N SER A 29 -8.70 -2.25 -9.78
CA SER A 29 -9.46 -1.08 -10.26
C SER A 29 -10.43 -0.45 -9.24
N ALA A 30 -10.40 -0.88 -7.97
CA ALA A 30 -11.25 -0.33 -6.93
C ALA A 30 -10.92 1.15 -6.64
N PRO A 31 -11.93 2.01 -6.46
CA PRO A 31 -11.72 3.41 -6.13
C PRO A 31 -11.13 3.55 -4.72
N ARG A 32 -10.09 4.37 -4.60
CA ARG A 32 -9.42 4.68 -3.34
C ARG A 32 -9.32 6.17 -3.12
N SER A 33 -9.34 6.52 -1.84
CA SER A 33 -9.10 7.87 -1.36
C SER A 33 -8.05 7.84 -0.25
N MET A 34 -7.12 8.79 -0.27
CA MET A 34 -6.15 9.02 0.80
C MET A 34 -6.55 10.23 1.63
N LYS A 35 -6.44 10.10 2.96
CA LYS A 35 -6.67 11.19 3.91
C LYS A 35 -5.39 11.99 4.14
N TYR A 36 -4.25 11.31 4.23
CA TYR A 36 -2.97 11.95 4.53
C TYR A 36 -2.26 12.46 3.28
N SER A 37 -1.58 13.60 3.43
CA SER A 37 -0.69 14.18 2.42
C SER A 37 0.76 13.91 2.76
N LYS A 38 1.60 13.78 1.72
CA LYS A 38 3.06 13.63 1.89
C LYS A 38 3.69 14.85 2.57
N GLN A 39 3.15 16.04 2.30
CA GLN A 39 3.58 17.30 2.90
C GLN A 39 2.77 17.60 4.17
N LEU A 40 3.42 18.24 5.14
CA LEU A 40 2.75 18.74 6.34
C LEU A 40 1.86 19.94 5.99
N GLY A 41 0.63 19.96 6.48
CA GLY A 41 -0.28 21.10 6.31
C GLY A 41 0.03 22.24 7.28
N ALA A 42 -0.49 23.44 7.00
CA ALA A 42 -0.32 24.62 7.85
C ALA A 42 -0.76 24.41 9.31
N MET A 43 -1.85 23.65 9.53
CA MET A 43 -2.31 23.31 10.88
C MET A 43 -1.31 22.45 11.66
N ASN A 44 -0.57 21.57 10.98
CA ASN A 44 0.46 20.76 11.64
C ASN A 44 1.65 21.64 12.06
N TYR A 45 2.03 22.64 11.26
CA TYR A 45 3.07 23.60 11.63
C TYR A 45 2.67 24.44 12.84
N LEU A 46 1.41 24.88 12.91
CA LEU A 46 0.88 25.57 14.10
C LEU A 46 0.97 24.69 15.34
N GLN A 47 0.63 23.40 15.24
CA GLN A 47 0.79 22.44 16.34
C GLN A 47 2.26 22.26 16.77
N ILE A 48 3.18 22.13 15.81
CA ILE A 48 4.62 22.02 16.09
C ILE A 48 5.11 23.24 16.87
N ILE A 49 4.74 24.45 16.46
CA ILE A 49 5.13 25.69 17.13
C ILE A 49 4.57 25.73 18.56
N LEU A 50 3.27 25.43 18.74
CA LEU A 50 2.64 25.43 20.06
C LEU A 50 3.27 24.41 21.01
N ILE A 51 3.47 23.17 20.54
CA ILE A 51 4.07 22.09 21.34
C ILE A 51 5.52 22.43 21.67
N SER A 52 6.29 22.91 20.70
CA SER A 52 7.71 23.27 20.92
C SER A 52 7.85 24.44 21.89
N SER A 53 6.95 25.44 21.82
CA SER A 53 6.91 26.56 22.76
C SER A 53 6.59 26.10 24.18
N ALA A 54 5.54 25.28 24.35
CA ALA A 54 5.17 24.71 25.65
C ALA A 54 6.30 23.86 26.26
N LEU A 55 6.96 23.04 25.43
CA LEU A 55 8.11 22.24 25.81
C LEU A 55 9.28 23.13 26.22
N THR A 56 9.54 24.20 25.46
CA THR A 56 10.62 25.14 25.75
C THR A 56 10.41 25.82 27.09
N LEU A 57 9.21 26.37 27.35
CA LEU A 57 8.89 27.03 28.62
C LEU A 57 8.99 26.07 29.81
N SER A 58 8.56 24.82 29.64
CA SER A 58 8.58 23.82 30.73
C SER A 58 9.99 23.35 31.08
N LEU A 59 10.86 23.18 30.07
CA LEU A 59 12.23 22.65 30.25
C LEU A 59 13.29 23.73 30.43
N PHE A 60 12.94 25.01 30.23
CA PHE A 60 13.90 26.13 30.30
C PHE A 60 14.61 26.21 31.65
N ASN A 61 13.89 25.99 32.75
CA ASN A 61 14.47 26.07 34.09
C ASN A 61 15.49 24.95 34.39
N ILE A 62 15.42 23.82 33.67
CA ILE A 62 16.26 22.64 33.93
C ILE A 62 17.51 22.68 33.04
N ILE A 63 17.32 22.92 31.74
CA ILE A 63 18.38 22.76 30.73
C ILE A 63 18.92 24.12 30.25
N GLY A 64 18.18 25.21 30.50
CA GLY A 64 18.54 26.56 30.08
C GLY A 64 18.34 26.79 28.57
N PRO A 65 19.19 27.61 27.93
CA PRO A 65 19.01 28.02 26.52
C PRO A 65 19.18 26.88 25.51
N LYS A 66 19.80 25.76 25.89
CA LYS A 66 19.98 24.59 25.02
C LYS A 66 18.64 23.95 24.60
N VAL A 67 17.56 24.23 25.31
CA VAL A 67 16.21 23.72 25.01
C VAL A 67 15.70 24.19 23.65
N ILE A 68 16.22 25.28 23.08
CA ILE A 68 15.84 25.74 21.74
C ILE A 68 16.04 24.64 20.67
N PHE A 69 17.01 23.73 20.85
CA PHE A 69 17.20 22.58 19.96
C PHE A 69 16.02 21.58 19.97
N SER A 70 15.17 21.60 20.98
CA SER A 70 13.99 20.74 21.06
C SER A 70 12.99 20.96 19.93
N VAL A 71 12.95 22.17 19.34
CA VAL A 71 12.11 22.49 18.17
C VAL A 71 12.43 21.55 17.00
N PHE A 72 13.71 21.30 16.73
CA PHE A 72 14.14 20.40 15.66
C PHE A 72 13.74 18.95 15.93
N VAL A 73 13.82 18.52 17.19
CA VAL A 73 13.41 17.17 17.60
C VAL A 73 11.91 16.98 17.41
N VAL A 74 11.10 17.93 17.89
CA VAL A 74 9.63 17.89 17.72
C VAL A 74 9.27 17.90 16.23
N TRP A 75 9.89 18.77 15.44
CA TRP A 75 9.66 18.82 14.00
C TRP A 75 9.99 17.50 13.29
N ALA A 76 11.15 16.90 13.58
CA ALA A 76 11.56 15.61 13.01
C ALA A 76 10.57 14.49 13.38
N VAL A 77 10.10 14.45 14.63
CA VAL A 77 9.09 13.48 15.07
C VAL A 77 7.80 13.65 14.28
N PHE A 78 7.30 14.88 14.12
CA PHE A 78 6.10 15.16 13.34
C PHE A 78 6.23 14.74 11.87
N GLU A 79 7.39 14.99 11.25
CA GLU A 79 7.65 14.57 9.87
C GLU A 79 7.66 13.05 9.73
N ILE A 80 8.34 12.34 10.63
CA ILE A 80 8.39 10.87 10.66
C ILE A 80 6.99 10.31 10.82
N VAL A 81 6.21 10.81 11.79
CA VAL A 81 4.84 10.34 12.04
C VAL A 81 3.94 10.58 10.83
N ASN A 82 3.98 11.77 10.23
CA ASN A 82 3.19 12.07 9.02
C ASN A 82 3.56 11.13 7.86
N LYS A 83 4.86 10.86 7.68
CA LYS A 83 5.37 9.94 6.65
C LYS A 83 4.95 8.49 6.89
N LEU A 84 4.92 8.04 8.16
CA LEU A 84 4.44 6.71 8.54
C LEU A 84 2.93 6.58 8.32
N LEU A 85 2.14 7.57 8.72
CA LEU A 85 0.70 7.60 8.47
C LEU A 85 0.39 7.59 6.98
N TYR A 86 1.11 8.39 6.18
CA TYR A 86 1.00 8.36 4.73
C TYR A 86 1.33 6.98 4.15
N ARG A 87 2.41 6.33 4.59
CA ARG A 87 2.80 4.98 4.13
C ARG A 87 1.78 3.91 4.49
N LYS A 88 1.11 4.03 5.65
CA LYS A 88 0.06 3.09 6.06
C LYS A 88 -1.17 3.12 5.14
N GLU A 89 -1.44 4.24 4.45
CA GLU A 89 -2.57 4.37 3.52
C GLU A 89 -2.27 3.93 2.08
N ILE A 90 -1.00 3.63 1.75
CA ILE A 90 -0.61 3.25 0.38
C ILE A 90 -1.16 1.88 -0.05
N PRO A 91 -1.08 0.81 0.77
CA PRO A 91 -1.55 -0.52 0.39
C PRO A 91 -3.05 -0.58 0.14
N CYS A 92 -3.50 -1.49 -0.73
CA CYS A 92 -4.92 -1.69 -0.95
C CYS A 92 -5.62 -2.29 0.26
N PRO A 93 -6.71 -1.68 0.77
CA PRO A 93 -7.54 -2.35 1.76
C PRO A 93 -8.33 -3.52 1.17
N TYR A 94 -8.51 -3.56 -0.15
CA TYR A 94 -9.30 -4.60 -0.84
C TYR A 94 -8.48 -5.80 -1.34
N CYS A 95 -7.29 -5.60 -1.90
CA CYS A 95 -6.48 -6.67 -2.52
C CYS A 95 -5.03 -6.75 -2.00
N GLY A 96 -4.63 -5.94 -1.02
CA GLY A 96 -3.25 -5.90 -0.51
C GLY A 96 -2.20 -5.25 -1.42
N PHE A 97 -2.53 -4.87 -2.66
CA PHE A 97 -1.54 -4.32 -3.61
C PHE A 97 -0.92 -2.99 -3.13
N ASP A 98 0.42 -2.94 -3.11
CA ASP A 98 1.24 -1.77 -2.76
C ASP A 98 2.08 -1.31 -3.96
N ALA A 99 1.76 -0.13 -4.49
CA ALA A 99 2.45 0.46 -5.63
C ALA A 99 3.92 0.84 -5.33
N THR A 100 4.25 1.12 -4.08
CA THR A 100 5.64 1.47 -3.71
C THR A 100 6.54 0.24 -3.71
N TRP A 101 6.03 -0.92 -3.33
CA TRP A 101 6.74 -2.19 -3.48
C TRP A 101 6.79 -2.61 -4.94
N TYR A 102 5.70 -2.50 -5.70
CA TYR A 102 5.69 -2.87 -7.12
C TYR A 102 6.77 -2.14 -7.93
N ARG A 103 6.97 -0.83 -7.66
CA ARG A 103 8.04 -0.04 -8.31
C ARG A 103 9.45 -0.48 -7.92
N ARG A 104 9.65 -1.06 -6.73
CA ARG A 104 10.97 -1.48 -6.25
C ARG A 104 11.27 -2.95 -6.54
N ASP A 105 10.30 -3.82 -6.31
CA ASP A 105 10.37 -5.27 -6.48
C ASP A 105 8.96 -5.85 -6.67
N VAL A 106 8.73 -6.34 -7.90
CA VAL A 106 7.46 -6.97 -8.29
C VAL A 106 7.21 -8.27 -7.52
N LYS A 107 8.26 -9.05 -7.22
CA LYS A 107 8.12 -10.34 -6.52
C LYS A 107 7.57 -10.11 -5.11
N LYS A 108 8.12 -9.13 -4.39
CA LYS A 108 7.65 -8.79 -3.05
C LYS A 108 6.23 -8.22 -3.06
N ALA A 109 5.88 -7.41 -4.06
CA ALA A 109 4.50 -6.93 -4.20
C ALA A 109 3.52 -8.09 -4.40
N ASN A 110 3.86 -9.07 -5.23
CA ASN A 110 3.05 -10.28 -5.43
C ASN A 110 2.94 -11.12 -4.15
N GLN A 111 4.03 -11.26 -3.39
CA GLN A 111 4.02 -11.94 -2.10
C GLN A 111 3.06 -11.26 -1.11
N LEU A 112 3.10 -9.93 -0.98
CA LEU A 112 2.20 -9.18 -0.10
C LEU A 112 0.72 -9.35 -0.48
N VAL A 113 0.42 -9.42 -1.78
CA VAL A 113 -0.94 -9.71 -2.26
C VAL A 113 -1.36 -11.12 -1.83
N LYS A 114 -0.51 -12.15 -2.06
CA LYS A 114 -0.78 -13.53 -1.64
C LYS A 114 -1.01 -13.63 -0.13
N GLU A 115 -0.13 -13.02 0.67
CA GLU A 115 -0.25 -12.95 2.13
C GLU A 115 -1.54 -12.26 2.57
N PHE A 116 -1.93 -11.18 1.88
CA PHE A 116 -3.19 -10.48 2.16
C PHE A 116 -4.41 -11.38 1.93
N TRP A 117 -4.46 -12.10 0.81
CA TRP A 117 -5.57 -13.01 0.52
C TRP A 117 -5.59 -14.21 1.47
N ALA A 118 -4.44 -14.82 1.75
CA ALA A 118 -4.33 -15.93 2.69
C ALA A 118 -4.78 -15.53 4.11
N LYS A 119 -4.47 -14.30 4.55
CA LYS A 119 -4.85 -13.80 5.87
C LYS A 119 -6.32 -13.39 5.98
N ASN A 120 -6.90 -12.78 4.95
CA ASN A 120 -8.24 -12.20 5.02
C ASN A 120 -9.36 -13.12 4.51
N TYR A 121 -9.02 -14.04 3.60
CA TYR A 121 -9.95 -14.95 2.92
C TYR A 121 -9.32 -16.33 2.73
N PRO A 122 -8.93 -17.04 3.82
CA PRO A 122 -8.27 -18.34 3.73
C PRO A 122 -9.11 -19.38 2.97
N GLU A 123 -10.44 -19.27 3.00
CA GLU A 123 -11.38 -20.14 2.28
C GLU A 123 -11.27 -20.05 0.75
N LEU A 124 -10.71 -18.96 0.22
CA LEU A 124 -10.50 -18.77 -1.21
C LEU A 124 -9.12 -19.25 -1.67
N VAL A 125 -8.17 -19.34 -0.73
CA VAL A 125 -6.77 -19.68 -1.00
C VAL A 125 -6.49 -21.16 -0.71
N SER A 126 -7.42 -21.87 -0.06
CA SER A 126 -7.23 -23.27 0.25
C SER A 126 -6.93 -24.08 -1.02
N PRO A 127 -5.86 -24.89 -1.02
CA PRO A 127 -5.27 -25.53 -2.19
C PRO A 127 -6.06 -26.80 -2.58
N LYS A 128 -7.38 -26.70 -2.75
CA LYS A 128 -8.14 -27.83 -3.30
C LYS A 128 -7.90 -28.04 -4.81
N LEU A 129 -7.02 -27.25 -5.44
CA LEU A 129 -6.76 -27.33 -6.88
C LEU A 129 -5.27 -27.49 -7.27
N ASP A 130 -4.31 -27.36 -6.36
CA ASP A 130 -2.89 -27.50 -6.74
C ASP A 130 -2.46 -28.96 -6.90
N GLU A 131 -3.16 -29.93 -6.30
CA GLU A 131 -2.92 -31.36 -6.59
C GLU A 131 -3.41 -31.74 -8.00
N THR A 132 -4.42 -31.09 -8.55
CA THR A 132 -4.98 -31.46 -9.87
C THR A 132 -4.20 -30.83 -11.04
N ILE A 133 -3.55 -29.68 -10.85
CA ILE A 133 -2.85 -28.97 -11.93
C ILE A 133 -1.40 -29.47 -12.14
N LEU A 134 -0.78 -30.06 -11.12
CA LEU A 134 0.55 -30.68 -11.27
C LEU A 134 0.51 -31.99 -12.08
N ASP A 135 -0.61 -32.70 -12.09
CA ASP A 135 -0.80 -33.90 -12.93
C ASP A 135 -1.07 -33.58 -14.41
N GLU A 136 -1.62 -32.40 -14.74
CA GLU A 136 -1.98 -32.06 -16.12
C GLU A 136 -0.81 -31.45 -16.92
N SER A 137 0.11 -30.74 -16.25
CA SER A 137 1.31 -30.20 -16.90
C SER A 137 2.37 -31.26 -17.26
N GLN A 138 2.24 -32.48 -16.74
CA GLN A 138 3.12 -33.62 -17.09
C GLN A 138 2.56 -34.49 -18.23
N ASN A 139 1.33 -34.23 -18.70
CA ASN A 139 0.68 -34.98 -19.77
C ASN A 139 0.55 -34.19 -21.09
N ILE A 140 1.35 -33.13 -21.29
CA ILE A 140 1.43 -32.46 -22.59
C ILE A 140 2.29 -33.35 -23.51
N PRO A 141 1.72 -33.98 -24.56
CA PRO A 141 2.49 -34.75 -25.52
C PRO A 141 3.51 -33.82 -26.21
N PRO A 142 4.75 -34.26 -26.45
CA PRO A 142 5.82 -33.44 -27.01
C PRO A 142 5.55 -32.92 -28.44
N GLU A 143 4.43 -33.29 -29.06
CA GLU A 143 4.10 -33.00 -30.47
C GLU A 143 3.60 -31.56 -30.72
N GLN A 144 3.37 -30.74 -29.69
CA GLN A 144 2.80 -29.38 -29.86
C GLN A 144 3.79 -28.22 -29.63
N LEU A 145 5.09 -28.48 -29.47
CA LEU A 145 6.08 -27.41 -29.27
C LEU A 145 6.72 -26.88 -30.58
N GLU A 146 6.45 -27.49 -31.74
CA GLU A 146 7.15 -27.16 -32.99
C GLU A 146 6.46 -26.16 -33.93
N THR A 147 5.24 -25.67 -33.66
CA THR A 147 4.52 -24.80 -34.64
C THR A 147 4.46 -23.30 -34.32
N ALA A 148 5.16 -22.82 -33.30
CA ALA A 148 5.21 -21.38 -32.99
C ALA A 148 6.43 -20.69 -33.62
N GLU A 149 6.64 -20.86 -34.94
CA GLU A 149 7.48 -19.97 -35.73
C GLU A 149 6.80 -18.60 -35.88
N ALA A 150 7.60 -17.56 -35.67
CA ALA A 150 7.19 -16.17 -35.58
C ALA A 150 6.79 -15.56 -36.94
N PRO A 151 5.68 -14.80 -37.05
CA PRO A 151 5.52 -13.86 -38.15
C PRO A 151 6.37 -12.60 -37.90
N SER A 152 7.55 -12.62 -38.53
CA SER A 152 8.02 -11.61 -39.47
C SER A 152 7.62 -10.15 -39.21
N GLN A 153 8.63 -9.34 -38.94
CA GLN A 153 8.65 -7.89 -38.99
C GLN A 153 8.05 -7.35 -40.30
N THR A 154 7.09 -6.44 -40.21
CA THR A 154 6.76 -5.50 -41.30
C THR A 154 7.15 -4.10 -40.87
N ALA A 155 8.22 -3.62 -41.49
CA ALA A 155 8.60 -2.22 -41.51
C ALA A 155 7.51 -1.39 -42.21
N VAL A 156 7.20 -0.21 -41.65
CA VAL A 156 6.50 0.85 -42.38
C VAL A 156 7.25 2.14 -42.11
N ASN A 157 7.66 2.76 -43.23
CA ASN A 157 8.33 4.05 -43.36
C ASN A 157 7.48 5.22 -42.88
#